data_AF-A0A7S3RKY3-F1
#
_entry.id   AF-A0A7S3RKY3-F1
#
_cell.length_a   1.000
_cell.length_b   1.000
_cell.length_c   1.000
_cell.angle_alpha   90.00
_cell.angle_beta   90.00
_cell.angle_gamma   90.00
#
_symmetry.space_group_name_H-M   'P 1'
#
loop_
_entity.id
_entity.type
_entity.pdbx_description
1 polymer ?
#
loop_
_entity_poly.entity_id
_entity_poly.type
_entity_poly.pdbx_seq_one_letter_code
_entity_poly.pdbx_strand_id
1 'polypeptide(L)'
;GTSRGSAAGCHLTILSRLDDVRSMGAKQRTSLLQLLVALAEDRLPLSAGRWPDELEGAAEASGVSWKRITAELRELERGAALVERVCRGVAAKARGGEPDPFSVAMGAWLGDAVAQQEALQALLSQTRRLYVASAARLGIDSGKDGDDHGP
;
A
#
# COMPACT_ATOMS: atom_id res chain seq x y z
N GLY A 1 -39.90 -13.29 1.37
CA GLY A 1 -38.44 -13.35 1.21
C GLY A 1 -38.01 -12.22 0.30
N THR A 2 -36.92 -11.52 0.61
CA THR A 2 -36.36 -10.52 -0.31
C THR A 2 -35.66 -11.25 -1.45
N SER A 3 -35.75 -10.72 -2.68
CA SER A 3 -35.03 -11.21 -3.87
C SER A 3 -33.49 -11.11 -3.76
N ARG A 4 -32.99 -10.73 -2.57
CA ARG A 4 -31.59 -10.59 -2.19
C ARG A 4 -31.14 -11.64 -1.15
N GLY A 5 -32.00 -12.60 -0.81
CA GLY A 5 -31.64 -13.74 0.03
C GLY A 5 -30.76 -14.76 -0.71
N SER A 6 -29.99 -15.55 0.04
CA SER A 6 -29.13 -16.65 -0.47
C SER A 6 -27.87 -16.23 -1.24
N ALA A 7 -27.31 -15.05 -0.94
CA ALA A 7 -26.00 -14.67 -1.48
C ALA A 7 -24.89 -15.57 -0.90
N ALA A 8 -24.01 -16.10 -1.77
CA ALA A 8 -22.84 -16.90 -1.36
C ALA A 8 -21.69 -16.05 -0.77
N GLY A 9 -21.79 -14.73 -0.87
CA GLY A 9 -20.83 -13.77 -0.36
C GLY A 9 -21.34 -12.34 -0.47
N CYS A 10 -20.62 -11.39 0.13
CA CYS A 10 -20.94 -9.97 0.08
C CYS A 10 -19.66 -9.16 -0.12
N HIS A 11 -19.77 -8.03 -0.83
CA HIS A 11 -18.62 -7.16 -1.08
C HIS A 11 -18.17 -6.48 0.23
N LEU A 12 -16.86 -6.33 0.44
CA LEU A 12 -16.28 -5.82 1.70
C LEU A 12 -16.85 -4.47 2.14
N THR A 13 -17.22 -3.61 1.18
CA THR A 13 -17.82 -2.29 1.44
C THR A 13 -19.16 -2.35 2.17
N ILE A 14 -19.79 -3.51 2.28
CA ILE A 14 -21.00 -3.70 3.10
C ILE A 14 -20.67 -3.56 4.58
N LEU A 15 -19.44 -3.87 5.02
CA LEU A 15 -19.05 -3.77 6.43
C LEU A 15 -19.25 -2.36 7.00
N SER A 16 -18.96 -1.31 6.22
CA SER A 16 -19.18 0.08 6.64
C SER A 16 -20.65 0.49 6.72
N ARG A 17 -21.55 -0.28 6.10
CA ARG A 17 -23.01 -0.03 6.10
C ARG A 17 -23.75 -0.82 7.18
N LEU A 18 -23.05 -1.69 7.93
CA LEU A 18 -23.68 -2.49 8.99
C LEU A 18 -24.20 -1.61 10.13
N ASP A 19 -23.62 -0.43 10.35
CA ASP A 19 -24.09 0.49 11.37
C ASP A 19 -25.42 1.19 10.99
N ASP A 20 -25.70 1.31 9.68
CA ASP A 20 -26.92 1.94 9.17
C ASP A 20 -28.16 1.05 9.38
N VAL A 21 -27.96 -0.27 9.50
CA VAL A 21 -29.04 -1.24 9.68
C VAL A 21 -29.38 -1.32 11.16
N ARG A 22 -30.58 -0.87 11.55
CA ARG A 22 -31.01 -0.81 12.96
C ARG A 22 -32.14 -1.78 13.26
N SER A 23 -32.12 -2.33 14.48
CA SER A 23 -33.22 -3.15 14.98
C SER A 23 -34.51 -2.32 15.08
N MET A 24 -35.61 -2.86 14.55
CA MET A 24 -36.94 -2.23 14.56
C MET A 24 -37.69 -2.45 15.88
N GLY A 25 -37.23 -3.37 16.75
CA GLY A 25 -38.01 -3.87 17.90
C GLY A 25 -37.45 -3.59 19.29
N ALA A 26 -36.26 -2.99 19.41
CA ALA A 26 -35.63 -2.74 20.70
C ALA A 26 -35.89 -1.29 21.18
N LYS A 27 -36.15 -1.12 22.50
CA LYS A 27 -36.31 0.20 23.15
C LYS A 27 -35.09 1.12 22.96
N GLN A 28 -33.93 0.55 22.63
CA GLN A 28 -32.76 1.25 22.10
C GLN A 28 -32.46 0.75 20.69
N ARG A 29 -32.22 1.68 19.76
CA ARG A 29 -31.91 1.38 18.35
C ARG A 29 -30.49 0.84 18.21
N THR A 30 -30.26 -0.43 18.55
CA THR A 30 -28.99 -1.13 18.32
C THR A 30 -28.78 -1.38 16.83
N SER A 31 -27.57 -1.13 16.32
CA SER A 31 -27.20 -1.41 14.93
C SER A 31 -26.81 -2.87 14.73
N LEU A 32 -26.86 -3.35 13.48
CA LEU A 32 -26.42 -4.69 13.11
C LEU A 32 -24.92 -4.88 13.41
N LEU A 33 -24.11 -3.83 13.24
CA LEU A 33 -22.70 -3.85 13.63
C LEU A 33 -22.54 -4.15 15.13
N GLN A 34 -23.26 -3.43 15.99
CA GLN A 34 -23.21 -3.64 17.44
C GLN A 34 -23.62 -5.06 17.85
N LEU A 35 -24.65 -5.62 17.20
CA LEU A 35 -25.09 -7.00 17.44
C LEU A 35 -24.03 -8.02 17.02
N LEU A 36 -23.36 -7.80 15.89
CA LEU A 36 -22.31 -8.69 15.39
C LEU A 36 -21.06 -8.66 16.25
N VAL A 37 -20.67 -7.49 16.75
CA VAL A 37 -19.54 -7.35 17.70
C VAL A 37 -19.83 -8.11 18.99
N ALA A 38 -20.99 -7.89 19.61
CA ALA A 38 -21.37 -8.59 20.82
C ALA A 38 -21.41 -10.12 20.62
N LEU A 39 -21.89 -10.58 19.46
CA LEU A 39 -21.90 -12.00 19.12
C LEU A 39 -20.47 -12.55 18.92
N ALA A 40 -19.58 -11.79 18.27
CA ALA A 40 -18.20 -12.19 18.06
C ALA A 40 -17.41 -12.28 19.37
N GLU A 41 -17.63 -11.36 20.31
CA GLU A 41 -17.02 -11.40 21.63
C GLU A 41 -17.50 -12.60 22.47
N ASP A 42 -18.79 -12.94 22.39
CA ASP A 42 -19.38 -14.09 23.08
C ASP A 42 -18.94 -15.43 22.47
N ARG A 43 -18.93 -15.52 21.13
CA ARG A 43 -18.77 -16.80 20.41
C ARG A 43 -17.38 -17.06 19.86
N LEU A 44 -16.61 -16.01 19.60
CA LEU A 44 -15.28 -16.06 19.00
C LEU A 44 -14.27 -15.17 19.76
N PRO A 45 -14.17 -15.26 21.11
CA PRO A 45 -13.42 -14.32 21.93
C PRO A 45 -11.93 -14.24 21.56
N LEU A 46 -11.31 -15.37 21.22
CA LEU A 46 -9.90 -15.43 20.83
C LEU A 46 -9.62 -14.72 19.50
N SER A 47 -10.57 -14.76 18.56
CA SER A 47 -10.43 -14.09 17.26
C SER A 47 -10.76 -12.60 17.39
N ALA A 48 -11.85 -12.27 18.07
CA ALA A 48 -12.28 -10.88 18.27
C ALA A 48 -11.22 -10.04 18.97
N GLY A 49 -10.53 -10.61 19.98
CA GLY A 49 -9.44 -9.94 20.69
C GLY A 49 -8.17 -9.71 19.87
N ARG A 50 -8.00 -10.41 18.74
CA ARG A 50 -6.78 -10.34 17.91
C ARG A 50 -6.93 -9.49 16.65
N TRP A 51 -8.16 -9.24 16.19
CA TRP A 51 -8.38 -8.49 14.95
C TRP A 51 -7.74 -7.10 14.92
N PRO A 52 -7.72 -6.30 16.00
CA PRO A 52 -7.03 -5.02 15.98
C PRO A 52 -5.53 -5.17 15.72
N ASP A 53 -4.88 -6.13 16.38
CA ASP A 53 -3.44 -6.37 16.25
C ASP A 53 -3.10 -6.97 14.88
N GLU A 54 -3.93 -7.89 14.38
CA GLU A 54 -3.77 -8.50 13.05
C GLU A 54 -3.95 -7.50 11.90
N LEU A 55 -4.57 -6.35 12.19
CA LEU A 55 -4.83 -5.26 11.24
C LEU A 55 -4.08 -3.97 11.61
N GLU A 56 -3.06 -4.04 12.46
CA GLU A 56 -2.34 -2.86 13.01
C GLU A 56 -1.88 -1.88 11.93
N GLY A 57 -1.42 -2.36 10.76
CA GLY A 57 -0.97 -1.52 9.65
C GLY A 57 -2.04 -1.12 8.62
N ALA A 58 -3.31 -1.49 8.83
CA ALA A 58 -4.37 -1.25 7.85
C ALA A 58 -4.70 0.25 7.72
N ALA A 59 -4.62 1.00 8.81
CA ALA A 59 -4.89 2.44 8.82
C ALA A 59 -3.83 3.21 8.01
N GLU A 60 -2.56 2.93 8.24
CA GLU A 60 -1.43 3.51 7.51
C GLU A 60 -1.47 3.12 6.03
N ALA A 61 -1.70 1.83 5.75
CA ALA A 61 -1.81 1.33 4.38
C ALA A 61 -2.98 1.99 3.62
N SER A 62 -4.07 2.34 4.31
CA SER A 62 -5.22 3.01 3.69
C SER A 62 -4.92 4.41 3.16
N GLY A 63 -3.87 5.07 3.68
CA GLY A 63 -3.41 6.39 3.25
C GLY A 63 -2.38 6.37 2.12
N VAL A 64 -1.93 5.19 1.70
CA VAL A 64 -0.88 5.04 0.69
C VAL A 64 -1.41 5.27 -0.72
N SER A 65 -0.84 6.23 -1.44
CA SER A 65 -1.15 6.45 -2.85
C SER A 65 -0.09 5.83 -3.77
N TRP A 66 -0.48 4.80 -4.53
CA TRP A 66 0.41 4.13 -5.49
C TRP A 66 0.97 5.07 -6.55
N LYS A 67 0.14 6.01 -7.03
CA LYS A 67 0.53 7.02 -8.01
C LYS A 67 1.65 7.90 -7.47
N ARG A 68 1.51 8.34 -6.21
CA ARG A 68 2.51 9.18 -5.54
C ARG A 68 3.84 8.44 -5.36
N ILE A 69 3.83 7.23 -4.80
CA ILE A 69 5.07 6.45 -4.58
C ILE A 69 5.77 6.17 -5.92
N THR A 70 5.02 5.83 -6.95
CA THR A 70 5.58 5.58 -8.29
C THR A 70 6.19 6.86 -8.89
N ALA A 71 5.57 8.01 -8.69
CA ALA A 71 6.11 9.29 -9.13
C ALA A 71 7.39 9.65 -8.36
N GLU A 72 7.42 9.46 -7.05
CA GLU A 72 8.60 9.70 -6.21
C GLU A 72 9.78 8.82 -6.63
N LEU A 73 9.56 7.52 -6.91
CA LEU A 73 10.60 6.64 -7.43
C LEU A 73 11.14 7.09 -8.80
N ARG A 74 10.28 7.61 -9.68
CA ARG A 74 10.70 8.17 -10.98
C ARG A 74 11.47 9.49 -10.84
N GLU A 75 11.19 10.29 -9.82
CA GLU A 75 11.98 11.49 -9.50
C GLU A 75 13.38 11.09 -9.01
N LEU A 76 13.49 10.08 -8.14
CA LEU A 76 14.79 9.55 -7.71
C LEU A 76 15.63 9.05 -8.88
N GLU A 77 15.02 8.31 -9.81
CA GLU A 77 15.69 7.81 -11.02
C GLU A 77 16.25 8.95 -11.88
N ARG A 78 15.44 9.99 -12.11
CA ARG A 78 15.85 11.16 -12.88
C ARG A 78 16.96 11.94 -12.16
N GLY A 79 16.89 12.04 -10.84
CA GLY A 79 17.92 12.65 -10.00
C GLY A 79 19.27 11.91 -10.12
N ALA A 80 19.26 10.59 -9.99
CA ALA A 80 20.44 9.75 -10.16
C ALA A 80 21.07 9.92 -11.55
N ALA A 81 20.25 9.90 -12.62
CA ALA A 81 20.71 10.10 -14.00
C ALA A 81 21.27 11.52 -14.25
N LEU A 82 20.79 12.53 -13.53
CA LEU A 82 21.36 13.88 -13.58
C LEU A 82 22.74 13.92 -12.93
N VAL A 83 22.88 13.35 -11.73
CA VAL A 83 24.16 13.28 -11.01
C VAL A 83 25.19 12.51 -11.83
N GLU A 84 24.80 11.39 -12.43
CA GLU A 84 25.67 10.60 -13.30
C GLU A 84 26.22 11.44 -14.48
N ARG A 85 25.36 12.23 -15.13
CA ARG A 85 25.77 13.13 -16.23
C ARG A 85 26.72 14.22 -15.74
N VAL A 86 26.48 14.78 -14.57
CA VAL A 86 27.37 15.78 -13.95
C VAL A 86 28.74 15.17 -13.66
N CYS A 87 28.79 14.00 -13.02
CA CYS A 87 30.05 13.30 -12.72
C CYS A 87 30.85 12.99 -14.00
N ARG A 88 30.18 12.49 -15.04
CA ARG A 88 30.81 12.26 -16.36
C ARG A 88 31.34 13.56 -16.98
N GLY A 89 30.58 14.65 -16.88
CA GLY A 89 31.00 15.95 -17.38
C GLY A 89 32.18 16.57 -16.63
N VAL A 90 32.27 16.35 -15.32
CA VAL A 90 33.40 16.81 -14.49
C VAL A 90 34.63 15.96 -14.76
N ALA A 91 34.50 14.63 -14.79
CA ALA A 91 35.59 13.72 -15.12
C ALA A 91 36.21 14.00 -16.50
N ALA A 92 35.38 14.32 -17.50
CA ALA A 92 35.84 14.69 -18.84
C ALA A 92 36.62 16.03 -18.89
N LYS A 93 36.45 16.90 -17.89
CA LYS A 93 37.15 18.20 -17.79
C LYS A 93 38.40 18.16 -16.93
N ALA A 94 38.64 17.08 -16.19
CA ALA A 94 39.83 16.92 -15.37
C ALA A 94 41.09 16.94 -16.25
N ARG A 95 41.93 17.98 -16.12
CA ARG A 95 43.20 18.12 -16.82
C ARG A 95 44.33 17.67 -15.90
N GLY A 96 44.70 16.41 -16.02
CA GLY A 96 45.71 15.75 -15.19
C GLY A 96 45.25 14.33 -14.92
N GLY A 97 46.10 13.33 -15.15
CA GLY A 97 45.71 11.91 -15.15
C GLY A 97 45.20 11.33 -13.82
N GLU A 98 44.97 12.17 -12.81
CA GLU A 98 44.36 11.78 -11.53
C GLU A 98 42.84 12.05 -11.55
N PRO A 99 42.03 11.11 -11.03
CA PRO A 99 40.58 11.27 -11.01
C PRO A 99 40.17 12.42 -10.08
N ASP A 100 39.24 13.25 -10.56
CA ASP A 100 38.70 14.37 -9.80
C ASP A 100 38.01 13.89 -8.49
N PRO A 101 38.41 14.42 -7.31
CA PRO A 101 37.89 13.96 -6.01
C PRO A 101 36.36 14.06 -5.87
N PHE A 102 35.74 15.06 -6.50
CA PHE A 102 34.28 15.20 -6.50
C PHE A 102 33.64 14.04 -7.28
N SER A 103 34.16 13.74 -8.46
CA SER A 103 33.67 12.65 -9.32
C SER A 103 33.83 11.28 -8.65
N VAL A 104 34.90 11.06 -7.88
CA VAL A 104 35.11 9.83 -7.11
C VAL A 104 34.09 9.69 -5.98
N ALA A 105 33.93 10.73 -5.14
CA ALA A 105 33.00 10.71 -4.02
C ALA A 105 31.54 10.57 -4.49
N MET A 106 31.16 11.33 -5.52
CA MET A 106 29.81 11.27 -6.08
C MET A 106 29.54 9.96 -6.82
N GLY A 107 30.56 9.33 -7.43
CA GLY A 107 30.43 8.02 -8.05
C GLY A 107 30.06 6.93 -7.05
N ALA A 108 30.74 6.89 -5.90
CA ALA A 108 30.42 5.95 -4.82
C ALA A 108 29.00 6.17 -4.27
N TRP A 109 28.66 7.42 -3.96
CA TRP A 109 27.31 7.78 -3.51
C TRP A 109 26.23 7.41 -4.53
N LEU A 110 26.48 7.64 -5.83
CA LEU A 110 25.53 7.33 -6.88
C LEU A 110 25.31 5.83 -7.01
N GLY A 111 26.36 5.02 -6.87
CA GLY A 111 26.25 3.56 -6.85
C GLY A 111 25.30 3.08 -5.74
N ASP A 112 25.48 3.59 -4.52
CA ASP A 112 24.62 3.26 -3.39
C ASP A 112 23.18 3.73 -3.60
N ALA A 113 22.99 4.95 -4.12
CA ALA A 113 21.67 5.52 -4.39
C ALA A 113 20.89 4.71 -5.44
N VAL A 114 21.55 4.28 -6.52
CA VAL A 114 20.95 3.43 -7.56
C VAL A 114 20.57 2.07 -6.98
N ALA A 115 21.45 1.44 -6.21
CA ALA A 115 21.16 0.15 -5.59
C ALA A 115 19.95 0.23 -4.63
N GLN A 116 19.87 1.29 -3.83
CA GLN A 116 18.71 1.54 -2.94
C GLN A 116 17.42 1.78 -3.74
N GLN A 117 17.49 2.53 -4.84
CA GLN A 117 16.34 2.77 -5.70
C GLN A 117 15.82 1.47 -6.33
N GLU A 118 16.71 0.63 -6.86
CA GLU A 118 16.35 -0.68 -7.42
C GLU A 118 15.69 -1.58 -6.36
N ALA A 119 16.23 -1.59 -5.14
CA ALA A 119 15.65 -2.32 -4.02
C ALA A 119 14.22 -1.82 -3.70
N LEU A 120 14.00 -0.50 -3.67
CA LEU A 120 12.67 0.09 -3.44
C LEU A 120 11.69 -0.25 -4.57
N GLN A 121 12.12 -0.23 -5.83
CA GLN A 121 11.30 -0.62 -6.98
C GLN A 121 10.90 -2.09 -6.93
N ALA A 122 11.82 -2.98 -6.53
CA ALA A 122 11.54 -4.39 -6.33
C ALA A 122 10.51 -4.62 -5.21
N LEU A 123 10.66 -3.90 -4.10
CA LEU A 123 9.76 -3.97 -2.95
C LEU A 123 8.35 -3.48 -3.32
N LEU A 124 8.24 -2.35 -4.03
CA LEU A 124 6.96 -1.86 -4.55
C LEU A 124 6.27 -2.89 -5.46
N SER A 125 7.04 -3.52 -6.34
CA SER A 125 6.53 -4.55 -7.27
C SER A 125 6.05 -5.80 -6.52
N GLN A 126 6.74 -6.20 -5.46
CA GLN A 126 6.30 -7.29 -4.59
C GLN A 126 5.01 -6.92 -3.85
N THR A 127 4.94 -5.73 -3.26
CA THR A 127 3.76 -5.25 -2.53
C THR A 127 2.53 -5.17 -3.43
N ARG A 128 2.68 -4.68 -4.67
CA ARG A 128 1.59 -4.67 -5.67
C ARG A 128 1.05 -6.07 -5.97
N ARG A 129 1.94 -7.07 -6.13
CA ARG A 129 1.51 -8.46 -6.34
C ARG A 129 0.73 -9.01 -5.15
N LEU A 130 1.18 -8.72 -3.92
CA LEU A 130 0.45 -9.12 -2.71
C LEU A 130 -0.91 -8.42 -2.60
N TYR A 131 -0.99 -7.14 -2.96
CA TYR A 131 -2.26 -6.40 -3.01
C TYR A 131 -3.25 -7.04 -3.99
N VAL A 132 -2.83 -7.31 -5.23
CA VAL A 132 -3.69 -7.94 -6.25
C VAL A 132 -4.17 -9.33 -5.78
N ALA A 133 -3.28 -10.14 -5.20
CA ALA A 133 -3.65 -11.45 -4.66
C ALA A 133 -4.67 -11.35 -3.52
N SER A 134 -4.51 -10.37 -2.62
CA SER A 134 -5.44 -10.11 -1.52
C SER A 134 -6.79 -9.58 -2.03
N ALA A 135 -6.79 -8.64 -2.98
CA ALA A 135 -8.01 -8.10 -3.59
C ALA A 135 -8.82 -9.21 -4.28
N ALA A 136 -8.16 -10.09 -5.05
CA ALA A 136 -8.81 -11.22 -5.70
C ALA A 136 -9.47 -12.18 -4.70
N ARG A 137 -8.82 -12.47 -3.56
CA ARG A 137 -9.39 -13.30 -2.49
C ARG A 137 -10.63 -12.68 -1.86
N LEU A 138 -10.71 -11.35 -1.83
CA LEU A 138 -11.83 -10.59 -1.27
C LEU A 138 -12.91 -10.28 -2.32
N GLY A 139 -12.74 -10.70 -3.57
CA GLY A 139 -13.65 -10.39 -4.67
C GLY A 139 -13.69 -8.91 -5.04
N ILE A 140 -12.59 -8.19 -4.79
CA ILE A 140 -12.40 -6.78 -5.13
C ILE A 140 -11.64 -6.71 -6.47
N ASP A 141 -12.13 -5.90 -7.41
CA ASP A 141 -11.39 -5.59 -8.62
C ASP A 141 -10.20 -4.69 -8.25
N SER A 142 -8.98 -5.15 -8.51
CA SER A 142 -7.76 -4.40 -8.23
C SER A 142 -7.41 -3.38 -9.32
N GLY A 143 -8.17 -3.33 -10.42
CA GLY A 143 -7.81 -2.57 -11.62
C GLY A 143 -6.59 -3.17 -12.35
N LYS A 144 -6.22 -2.58 -13.50
CA LYS A 144 -4.96 -2.90 -14.17
C LYS A 144 -3.82 -2.34 -13.33
N ASP A 145 -2.90 -3.21 -12.90
CA ASP A 145 -1.67 -2.88 -12.18
C ASP A 145 -1.80 -2.30 -10.75
N GLY A 146 -3.02 -2.28 -10.17
CA GLY A 146 -3.26 -1.65 -8.86
C GLY A 146 -3.23 -0.12 -8.89
N ASP A 147 -3.10 0.50 -10.08
CA ASP A 147 -2.97 1.95 -10.24
C ASP A 147 -4.29 2.71 -10.01
N ASP A 148 -5.42 2.02 -10.08
CA ASP A 148 -6.75 2.62 -9.90
C ASP A 148 -7.27 2.57 -8.45
N HIS A 149 -6.63 1.79 -7.57
CA HIS A 149 -7.09 1.60 -6.19
C HIS A 149 -5.98 1.67 -5.13
N GLY A 150 -5.92 2.85 -4.53
CA GLY A 150 -5.20 3.34 -3.35
C GLY A 150 -5.45 4.86 -3.39
N PRO A 151 -5.82 5.52 -2.28
CA PRO A 151 -6.47 6.84 -2.26
C PRO A 151 -6.01 7.83 -3.36
#